data_AF-A0A0Q6CNR0-F1
#
_entry.id   AF-A0A0Q6CNR0-F1
#
_cell.length_a   1.000
_cell.length_b   1.000
_cell.length_c   1.000
_cell.angle_alpha   90.00
_cell.angle_beta   90.00
_cell.angle_gamma   90.00
#
_symmetry.space_group_name_H-M   'P 1'
#
loop_
_entity.id
_entity.type
_entity.pdbx_description
1 polymer ?
#
loop_
_entity_poly.entity_id
_entity_poly.type
_entity_poly.pdbx_seq_one_letter_code
_entity_poly.pdbx_strand_id
1 'polypeptide(L)'
;MLHGCTQNPEDFARGTRMNALAEEAGILVAYPEQPQGANVQRCWNWFDPSHQRRGEGEPAILAGIVSEIASAHSVDADRVFVAGLSAGGAMAAVLGATYPELFAAVGVHSGLPHGAASDVGSALSVMRSGRVPPAAVPAGRGPRLIVVHGDGDRTVHPANGEAVAGAASAGTAKDVVKSGSAGGRSYTRLTRPTGGGGGAALEYWRIDGLGHAWSGGDAAGSHSDPAGPDASREMLRFFLENHGRS
;
A
#
# COMPACT_ATOMS: atom_id res chain seq x y z
N MET A 1 3.45 -6.73 5.38
CA MET A 1 2.06 -6.25 5.53
C MET A 1 2.00 -5.29 6.72
N LEU A 2 1.68 -4.02 6.48
CA LEU A 2 1.71 -2.95 7.49
C LEU A 2 0.29 -2.60 7.93
N HIS A 3 0.00 -2.79 9.21
CA HIS A 3 -1.33 -2.59 9.80
C HIS A 3 -1.72 -1.10 9.88
N GLY A 4 -3.02 -0.81 9.97
CA GLY A 4 -3.54 0.52 10.24
C GLY A 4 -3.37 0.95 11.70
N CYS A 5 -3.72 2.21 12.00
CA CYS A 5 -3.79 2.69 13.38
C CYS A 5 -4.70 1.81 14.23
N THR A 6 -4.38 1.68 15.51
CA THR A 6 -5.08 0.89 16.55
C THR A 6 -5.07 -0.62 16.36
N GLN A 7 -4.73 -1.11 15.17
CA GLN A 7 -4.54 -2.53 14.87
C GLN A 7 -3.19 -3.04 15.40
N ASN A 8 -3.02 -4.36 15.34
CA ASN A 8 -1.78 -5.07 15.61
C ASN A 8 -1.53 -6.14 14.52
N PRO A 9 -0.37 -6.82 14.51
CA PRO A 9 -0.06 -7.84 13.51
C PRO A 9 -1.12 -8.93 13.36
N GLU A 10 -1.62 -9.49 14.47
CA GLU A 10 -2.56 -10.61 14.46
C GLU A 10 -3.94 -10.20 13.91
N ASP A 11 -4.42 -9.01 14.28
CA ASP A 11 -5.66 -8.45 13.76
C ASP A 11 -5.58 -8.20 12.26
N PHE A 12 -4.47 -7.62 11.80
CA PHE A 12 -4.27 -7.33 10.38
C PHE A 12 -4.07 -8.61 9.55
N ALA A 13 -3.35 -9.60 10.06
CA ALA A 13 -3.22 -10.91 9.42
C ALA A 13 -4.58 -11.61 9.27
N ARG A 14 -5.43 -11.54 10.31
CA ARG A 14 -6.79 -12.09 10.30
C ARG A 14 -7.66 -11.37 9.26
N GLY A 15 -7.70 -10.04 9.30
CA GLY A 15 -8.53 -9.23 8.40
C GLY A 15 -8.13 -9.38 6.93
N THR A 16 -6.84 -9.38 6.62
CA THR A 16 -6.35 -9.49 5.24
C THR A 16 -6.37 -10.91 4.69
N ARG A 17 -6.40 -11.94 5.56
CA ARG A 17 -6.25 -13.37 5.19
C ARG A 17 -4.98 -13.67 4.39
N MET A 18 -3.97 -12.79 4.46
CA MET A 18 -2.77 -12.90 3.64
C MET A 18 -1.93 -14.13 4.00
N ASN A 19 -2.07 -14.70 5.20
CA ASN A 19 -1.42 -15.98 5.54
C ASN A 19 -1.85 -17.13 4.63
N ALA A 20 -3.16 -17.29 4.40
CA ALA A 20 -3.66 -18.36 3.53
C ALA A 20 -3.19 -18.17 2.08
N LEU A 21 -3.18 -16.93 1.59
CA LEU A 21 -2.69 -16.62 0.25
C LEU A 21 -1.17 -16.80 0.12
N ALA A 22 -0.42 -16.50 1.18
CA ALA A 22 1.02 -16.71 1.24
C ALA A 22 1.36 -18.21 1.19
N GLU A 23 0.60 -19.05 1.91
CA GLU A 23 0.70 -20.51 1.84
C GLU A 23 0.36 -21.03 0.44
N GLU A 24 -0.74 -20.56 -0.16
CA GLU A 24 -1.13 -20.91 -1.55
C GLU A 24 -0.03 -20.59 -2.56
N ALA A 25 0.62 -19.42 -2.42
CA ALA A 25 1.62 -18.93 -3.37
C ALA A 25 3.06 -19.35 -3.03
N GLY A 26 3.29 -20.01 -1.89
CA GLY A 26 4.62 -20.40 -1.43
C GLY A 26 5.53 -19.20 -1.14
N ILE A 27 4.99 -18.11 -0.59
CA ILE A 27 5.75 -16.90 -0.22
C ILE A 27 5.81 -16.70 1.29
N LEU A 28 6.77 -15.91 1.74
CA LEU A 28 6.84 -15.46 3.13
C LEU A 28 6.00 -14.19 3.30
N VAL A 29 5.35 -14.06 4.45
CA VAL A 29 4.66 -12.84 4.85
C VAL A 29 5.09 -12.43 6.25
N ALA A 30 5.46 -11.15 6.41
CA ALA A 30 5.83 -10.56 7.68
C ALA A 30 4.86 -9.41 8.06
N TYR A 31 4.55 -9.33 9.36
CA TYR A 31 3.67 -8.32 9.96
C TYR A 31 4.42 -7.64 11.11
N PRO A 32 5.22 -6.60 10.85
CA PRO A 32 5.89 -5.86 11.92
C PRO A 32 4.87 -5.14 12.80
N GLU A 33 5.14 -5.11 14.11
CA GLU A 33 4.33 -4.38 15.09
C GLU A 33 4.81 -2.94 15.23
N GLN A 34 3.88 -1.97 15.20
CA GLN A 34 4.12 -0.63 15.70
C GLN A 34 3.77 -0.58 17.21
N PRO A 35 4.77 -0.45 18.10
CA PRO A 35 4.52 -0.47 19.54
C PRO A 35 3.86 0.82 20.02
N GLN A 36 3.04 0.74 21.08
CA GLN A 36 2.41 1.91 21.69
C GLN A 36 3.42 2.96 22.19
N GLY A 37 4.65 2.53 22.53
CA GLY A 37 5.73 3.42 22.93
C GLY A 37 6.26 4.31 21.80
N ALA A 38 6.11 3.88 20.53
CA ALA A 38 6.47 4.70 19.37
C ALA A 38 5.32 5.60 18.93
N ASN A 39 4.08 5.13 19.08
CA ASN A 39 2.88 5.93 18.87
C ASN A 39 1.73 5.37 19.70
N VAL A 40 1.09 6.19 20.54
CA VAL A 40 0.04 5.72 21.46
C VAL A 40 -1.17 5.08 20.75
N GLN A 41 -1.41 5.45 19.49
CA GLN A 41 -2.45 4.86 18.64
C GLN A 41 -1.94 3.71 17.79
N ARG A 42 -0.71 3.22 17.99
CA ARG A 42 -0.05 2.22 17.13
C ARG A 42 -0.02 2.64 15.65
N CYS A 43 -0.12 3.94 15.37
CA CYS A 43 -0.01 4.46 14.02
C CYS A 43 1.46 4.52 13.60
N TRP A 44 1.74 4.16 12.34
CA TRP A 44 2.99 4.54 11.68
C TRP A 44 3.08 6.06 11.56
N ASN A 45 4.22 6.64 11.88
CA ASN A 45 4.44 8.08 11.95
C ASN A 45 4.79 8.68 10.56
N TRP A 46 4.09 8.25 9.51
CA TRP A 46 4.34 8.62 8.10
C TRP A 46 4.35 10.14 7.82
N PHE A 47 3.74 10.95 8.69
CA PHE A 47 3.66 12.40 8.58
C PHE A 47 4.85 13.12 9.23
N ASP A 48 5.65 12.43 10.03
CA ASP A 48 6.81 13.01 10.70
C ASP A 48 8.01 13.02 9.74
N PRO A 49 8.70 14.15 9.52
CA PRO A 49 9.86 14.22 8.64
C PRO A 49 11.01 13.26 8.99
N SER A 50 11.16 12.86 10.26
CA SER A 50 12.15 11.87 10.71
C SER A 50 11.83 10.44 10.26
N HIS A 51 10.61 10.20 9.78
CA HIS A 51 10.10 8.91 9.33
C HIS A 51 9.79 8.91 7.81
N GLN A 52 10.39 9.83 7.05
CA GLN A 52 10.15 9.99 5.61
C GLN A 52 11.43 9.96 4.75
N ARG A 53 12.59 9.65 5.35
CA ARG A 53 13.89 9.60 4.67
C ARG A 53 14.53 8.23 4.77
N ARG A 54 15.36 7.90 3.77
CA ARG A 54 16.24 6.72 3.81
C ARG A 54 17.22 6.82 4.97
N GLY A 55 17.50 5.69 5.61
CA GLY A 55 18.48 5.56 6.69
C GLY A 55 18.00 6.09 8.03
N GLU A 56 16.77 6.59 8.13
CA GLU A 56 16.21 7.19 9.34
C GLU A 56 14.87 6.55 9.72
N GLY A 57 14.58 6.53 11.03
CA GLY A 57 13.25 6.25 11.55
C GLY A 57 12.66 4.87 11.21
N GLU A 58 11.33 4.79 11.28
CA GLU A 58 10.53 3.61 10.93
C GLU A 58 10.88 2.98 9.57
N PRO A 59 11.07 3.72 8.46
CA PRO A 59 11.36 3.07 7.18
C PRO A 59 12.74 2.39 7.17
N ALA A 60 13.74 2.88 7.93
CA ALA A 60 15.02 2.17 8.10
C ALA A 60 14.89 0.89 8.93
N ILE A 61 14.08 0.90 9.99
CA ILE A 61 13.80 -0.29 10.79
C ILE A 61 13.12 -1.36 9.93
N LEU A 62 12.10 -0.97 9.15
CA LEU A 62 11.36 -1.88 8.28
C LEU A 62 12.25 -2.44 7.15
N ALA A 63 13.11 -1.63 6.54
CA ALA A 63 14.09 -2.11 5.57
C ALA A 63 15.10 -3.09 6.19
N GLY A 64 15.49 -2.87 7.45
CA GLY A 64 16.34 -3.80 8.21
C GLY A 64 15.67 -5.16 8.44
N ILE A 65 14.40 -5.17 8.87
CA ILE A 65 13.61 -6.40 9.05
C ILE A 65 13.53 -7.19 7.75
N VAL A 66 13.22 -6.52 6.64
CA VAL A 66 13.18 -7.18 5.31
C VAL A 66 14.54 -7.77 4.95
N SER A 67 15.63 -7.04 5.17
CA SER A 67 16.99 -7.51 4.87
C SER A 67 17.36 -8.74 5.70
N GLU A 68 17.00 -8.76 6.98
CA GLU A 68 17.24 -9.89 7.89
C GLU A 68 16.49 -11.14 7.45
N ILE A 69 15.18 -11.00 7.15
CA ILE A 69 14.35 -12.11 6.66
C ILE A 69 14.89 -12.63 5.32
N ALA A 70 15.23 -11.73 4.40
CA ALA A 70 15.73 -12.11 3.08
C ALA A 70 17.04 -12.91 3.19
N SER A 71 17.96 -12.48 4.07
CA SER A 71 19.21 -13.18 4.34
C SER A 71 18.99 -14.53 5.03
N ALA A 72 18.02 -14.64 5.95
CA ALA A 72 17.77 -15.87 6.69
C ALA A 72 17.06 -16.96 5.86
N HIS A 73 16.26 -16.57 4.86
CA HIS A 73 15.37 -17.47 4.13
C HIS A 73 15.64 -17.58 2.62
N SER A 74 16.76 -17.03 2.11
CA SER A 74 17.12 -17.05 0.68
C SER A 74 16.02 -16.50 -0.23
N VAL A 75 15.40 -15.40 0.18
CA VAL A 75 14.34 -14.73 -0.59
C VAL A 75 14.93 -14.15 -1.88
N ASP A 76 14.22 -14.33 -3.00
CA ASP A 76 14.54 -13.65 -4.25
C ASP A 76 14.42 -12.12 -4.06
N ALA A 77 15.54 -11.41 -4.15
CA ALA A 77 15.63 -9.97 -3.94
C ALA A 77 14.80 -9.17 -4.95
N ASP A 78 14.47 -9.76 -6.11
CA ASP A 78 13.59 -9.14 -7.11
C ASP A 78 12.10 -9.36 -6.82
N ARG A 79 11.76 -10.10 -5.75
CA ARG A 79 10.38 -10.46 -5.36
C ARG A 79 10.07 -10.09 -3.93
N VAL A 80 10.48 -8.90 -3.54
CA VAL A 80 10.19 -8.30 -2.24
C VAL A 80 9.12 -7.22 -2.42
N PHE A 81 8.08 -7.28 -1.59
CA PHE A 81 6.90 -6.42 -1.71
C PHE A 81 6.50 -5.85 -0.36
N VAL A 82 5.88 -4.67 -0.36
CA VAL A 82 5.27 -4.09 0.84
C VAL A 82 3.86 -3.63 0.54
N ALA A 83 2.93 -3.89 1.46
CA ALA A 83 1.58 -3.37 1.39
C ALA A 83 1.03 -3.04 2.76
N GLY A 84 0.05 -2.15 2.83
CA GLY A 84 -0.62 -1.81 4.07
C GLY A 84 -1.94 -1.05 3.91
N LEU A 85 -2.61 -0.86 5.05
CA LEU A 85 -3.88 -0.13 5.17
C LEU A 85 -3.68 1.18 5.94
N SER A 86 -4.35 2.27 5.52
CA SER A 86 -4.37 3.53 6.29
C SER A 86 -2.95 4.08 6.53
N ALA A 87 -2.57 4.32 7.78
CA ALA A 87 -1.19 4.67 8.17
C ALA A 87 -0.14 3.66 7.65
N GLY A 88 -0.48 2.36 7.62
CA GLY A 88 0.39 1.33 7.05
C GLY A 88 0.48 1.42 5.52
N GLY A 89 -0.59 1.85 4.86
CA GLY A 89 -0.58 2.14 3.42
C GLY A 89 0.28 3.37 3.09
N ALA A 90 0.20 4.42 3.92
CA ALA A 90 1.08 5.58 3.80
C ALA A 90 2.56 5.22 4.05
N MET A 91 2.86 4.40 5.07
CA MET A 91 4.23 3.92 5.32
C MET A 91 4.74 3.00 4.19
N ALA A 92 3.87 2.21 3.55
CA ALA A 92 4.24 1.45 2.35
C ALA A 92 4.65 2.38 1.20
N ALA A 93 3.95 3.51 1.01
CA ALA A 93 4.34 4.53 0.04
C ALA A 93 5.68 5.21 0.40
N VAL A 94 5.93 5.49 1.68
CA VAL A 94 7.24 5.99 2.17
C VAL A 94 8.35 5.00 1.81
N LEU A 95 8.17 3.71 2.09
CA LEU A 95 9.14 2.67 1.77
C LEU A 95 9.40 2.56 0.27
N GLY A 96 8.35 2.63 -0.56
CA GLY A 96 8.49 2.65 -2.01
C GLY A 96 9.30 3.83 -2.55
N ALA A 97 9.16 5.00 -1.93
CA ALA A 97 9.89 6.20 -2.30
C ALA A 97 11.34 6.21 -1.78
N THR A 98 11.56 5.67 -0.57
CA THR A 98 12.85 5.77 0.12
C THR A 98 13.76 4.57 -0.10
N TYR A 99 13.22 3.38 -0.41
CA TYR A 99 13.92 2.12 -0.71
C TYR A 99 13.43 1.45 -2.01
N PRO A 100 13.41 2.17 -3.17
CA PRO A 100 12.85 1.66 -4.42
C PRO A 100 13.60 0.44 -5.00
N GLU A 101 14.85 0.20 -4.59
CA GLU A 101 15.63 -0.97 -4.95
C GLU A 101 15.26 -2.23 -4.15
N LEU A 102 14.71 -2.06 -2.94
CA LEU A 102 14.35 -3.16 -2.05
C LEU A 102 12.97 -3.72 -2.40
N PHE A 103 12.07 -2.90 -2.91
CA PHE A 103 10.70 -3.33 -3.23
C PHE A 103 10.49 -3.37 -4.73
N ALA A 104 10.06 -4.51 -5.26
CA ALA A 104 9.66 -4.64 -6.66
C ALA A 104 8.25 -4.05 -6.91
N ALA A 105 7.39 -4.10 -5.89
CA ALA A 105 6.06 -3.51 -5.92
C ALA A 105 5.55 -3.08 -4.54
N VAL A 106 4.63 -2.12 -4.54
CA VAL A 106 4.02 -1.52 -3.36
C VAL A 106 2.49 -1.59 -3.47
N GLY A 107 1.81 -1.96 -2.38
CA GLY A 107 0.37 -1.96 -2.24
C GLY A 107 -0.12 -0.91 -1.24
N VAL A 108 -0.95 0.04 -1.67
CA VAL A 108 -1.49 1.09 -0.79
C VAL A 108 -3.01 0.95 -0.72
N HIS A 109 -3.54 0.54 0.43
CA HIS A 109 -4.97 0.54 0.69
C HIS A 109 -5.35 1.73 1.59
N SER A 110 -6.29 2.56 1.15
CA SER A 110 -6.80 3.72 1.91
C SER A 110 -5.69 4.58 2.54
N GLY A 111 -4.56 4.71 1.87
CA GLY A 111 -3.35 5.37 2.36
C GLY A 111 -3.15 6.78 1.77
N LEU A 112 -1.97 7.35 1.99
CA LEU A 112 -1.60 8.70 1.56
C LEU A 112 -0.25 8.70 0.83
N PRO A 113 0.02 9.71 -0.02
CA PRO A 113 1.31 9.82 -0.70
C PRO A 113 2.46 10.10 0.28
N HIS A 114 3.67 9.66 -0.08
CA HIS A 114 4.90 10.11 0.57
C HIS A 114 5.04 11.63 0.47
N GLY A 115 5.52 12.28 1.54
CA GLY A 115 5.69 13.74 1.57
C GLY A 115 4.39 14.53 1.70
N ALA A 116 3.24 13.87 1.87
CA ALA A 116 1.95 14.57 1.90
C ALA A 116 1.72 15.41 3.17
N ALA A 117 2.45 15.14 4.25
CA ALA A 117 2.36 15.87 5.50
C ALA A 117 3.73 15.97 6.19
N SER A 118 3.87 16.96 7.06
CA SER A 118 5.10 17.23 7.84
C SER A 118 4.87 17.35 9.34
N ASP A 119 3.61 17.23 9.78
CA ASP A 119 3.19 17.31 11.18
C ASP A 119 1.77 16.75 11.33
N VAL A 120 1.28 16.67 12.57
CA VAL A 120 -0.07 16.14 12.87
C VAL A 120 -1.19 16.98 12.23
N GLY A 121 -1.03 18.31 12.19
CA GLY A 121 -2.07 19.21 11.67
C GLY A 121 -2.26 19.06 10.16
N SER A 122 -1.15 19.05 9.41
CA SER A 122 -1.12 18.76 7.99
C SER A 122 -1.59 17.34 7.68
N ALA A 123 -1.21 16.35 8.50
CA ALA A 123 -1.68 14.97 8.36
C ALA A 123 -3.21 14.88 8.41
N LEU A 124 -3.83 15.45 9.44
CA LEU A 124 -5.30 15.48 9.59
C LEU A 124 -5.98 16.24 8.45
N SER A 125 -5.37 17.32 7.97
CA SER A 125 -5.89 18.11 6.85
C SER A 125 -5.91 17.29 5.54
N VAL A 126 -4.81 16.61 5.22
CA VAL A 126 -4.71 15.80 4.00
C VAL A 126 -5.58 14.55 4.09
N MET A 127 -5.62 13.87 5.25
CA MET A 127 -6.53 12.74 5.48
C MET A 127 -7.97 13.11 5.16
N ARG A 128 -8.44 14.30 5.55
CA ARG A 128 -9.85 14.71 5.36
C ARG A 128 -10.16 15.26 3.97
N SER A 129 -9.18 15.81 3.27
CA SER A 129 -9.40 16.56 2.02
C SER A 129 -8.82 15.91 0.77
N GLY A 130 -7.80 15.07 0.93
CA GLY A 130 -6.95 14.60 -0.17
C GLY A 130 -6.21 15.70 -0.92
N ARG A 131 -6.18 16.94 -0.39
CA ARG A 131 -5.45 18.05 -0.96
C ARG A 131 -4.00 17.97 -0.52
N VAL A 132 -3.22 17.22 -1.27
CA VAL A 132 -1.78 17.05 -1.04
C VAL A 132 -1.06 18.34 -1.42
N PRO A 133 -0.16 18.88 -0.57
CA PRO A 133 0.67 20.01 -0.93
C PRO A 133 1.44 19.71 -2.23
N PRO A 134 1.64 20.69 -3.12
CA PRO A 134 2.52 20.52 -4.25
C PRO A 134 3.98 20.41 -3.76
N ALA A 135 4.47 19.19 -3.56
CA ALA A 135 5.88 18.90 -3.31
C ALA A 135 6.28 17.53 -3.90
N ALA A 136 7.56 17.46 -4.30
CA ALA A 136 8.17 16.57 -5.30
C ALA A 136 7.74 15.10 -5.25
N VAL A 137 6.93 14.70 -6.24
CA VAL A 137 6.98 13.32 -6.75
C VAL A 137 8.44 13.09 -7.18
N PRO A 138 9.19 12.16 -6.58
CA PRO A 138 10.54 11.88 -7.04
C PRO A 138 10.49 11.50 -8.52
N ALA A 139 11.16 12.29 -9.36
CA ALA A 139 11.31 11.97 -10.78
C ALA A 139 12.21 10.73 -10.90
N GLY A 140 11.60 9.57 -11.16
CA GLY A 140 12.32 8.30 -11.31
C GLY A 140 11.37 7.11 -11.41
N ARG A 141 11.85 5.99 -11.97
CA ARG A 141 11.08 4.73 -12.01
C ARG A 141 11.07 4.12 -10.61
N GLY A 142 10.09 4.51 -9.80
CA GLY A 142 9.77 3.84 -8.53
C GLY A 142 9.24 2.41 -8.75
N PRO A 143 9.01 1.65 -7.66
CA PRO A 143 8.41 0.33 -7.73
C PRO A 143 7.03 0.36 -8.40
N ARG A 144 6.59 -0.80 -8.90
CA ARG A 144 5.22 -0.94 -9.39
C ARG A 144 4.24 -0.66 -8.26
N LEU A 145 3.10 -0.04 -8.57
CA LEU A 145 2.16 0.41 -7.55
C LEU A 145 0.76 -0.17 -7.77
N ILE A 146 0.15 -0.75 -6.74
CA ILE A 146 -1.28 -1.04 -6.71
C ILE A 146 -1.93 -0.25 -5.58
N VAL A 147 -2.96 0.51 -5.91
CA VAL A 147 -3.72 1.35 -4.98
C VAL A 147 -5.14 0.84 -4.91
N VAL A 148 -5.67 0.71 -3.70
CA VAL A 148 -7.07 0.33 -3.45
C VAL A 148 -7.70 1.38 -2.54
N HIS A 149 -8.82 1.95 -2.91
CA HIS A 149 -9.52 2.95 -2.10
C HIS A 149 -11.03 2.84 -2.26
N GLY A 150 -11.76 2.90 -1.15
CA GLY A 150 -13.22 2.98 -1.17
C GLY A 150 -13.72 4.40 -1.36
N ASP A 151 -14.74 4.62 -2.19
CA ASP A 151 -15.32 5.97 -2.37
C ASP A 151 -16.21 6.42 -1.20
N GLY A 152 -16.54 5.50 -0.28
CA GLY A 152 -17.25 5.74 0.97
C GLY A 152 -16.34 6.00 2.18
N ASP A 153 -15.02 6.06 1.98
CA ASP A 153 -14.06 6.29 3.06
C ASP A 153 -14.16 7.72 3.61
N ARG A 154 -14.60 7.84 4.87
CA ARG A 154 -14.74 9.11 5.60
C ARG A 154 -13.56 9.42 6.53
N THR A 155 -12.61 8.49 6.65
CA THR A 155 -11.42 8.65 7.51
C THR A 155 -10.26 9.18 6.68
N VAL A 156 -10.00 8.53 5.54
CA VAL A 156 -9.03 8.97 4.54
C VAL A 156 -9.79 9.22 3.25
N HIS A 157 -9.99 10.49 2.93
CA HIS A 157 -10.78 10.93 1.79
C HIS A 157 -10.31 10.26 0.49
N PRO A 158 -11.22 9.80 -0.40
CA PRO A 158 -10.85 9.01 -1.59
C PRO A 158 -9.87 9.69 -2.54
N ALA A 159 -9.86 11.02 -2.58
CA ALA A 159 -8.88 11.79 -3.36
C ALA A 159 -7.42 11.51 -2.96
N ASN A 160 -7.16 10.97 -1.77
CA ASN A 160 -5.81 10.50 -1.41
C ASN A 160 -5.37 9.29 -2.25
N GLY A 161 -6.25 8.33 -2.52
CA GLY A 161 -5.95 7.20 -3.40
C GLY A 161 -5.63 7.65 -4.82
N GLU A 162 -6.38 8.64 -5.32
CA GLU A 162 -6.11 9.29 -6.60
C GLU A 162 -4.75 10.01 -6.60
N ALA A 163 -4.40 10.70 -5.51
CA ALA A 163 -3.10 11.36 -5.37
C ALA A 163 -1.94 10.36 -5.31
N VAL A 164 -2.10 9.23 -4.62
CA VAL A 164 -1.10 8.14 -4.59
C VAL A 164 -0.90 7.57 -6.00
N ALA A 165 -2.00 7.29 -6.72
CA ALA A 165 -1.95 6.80 -8.09
C ALA A 165 -1.32 7.83 -9.06
N GLY A 166 -1.63 9.11 -8.87
CA GLY A 166 -1.10 10.23 -9.67
C GLY A 166 0.40 10.48 -9.47
N ALA A 167 0.93 10.14 -8.29
CA ALA A 167 2.36 10.23 -7.99
C ALA A 167 3.19 9.09 -8.64
N ALA A 168 2.56 8.02 -9.11
CA ALA A 168 3.29 6.96 -9.81
C ALA A 168 3.87 7.47 -11.14
N SER A 169 5.13 7.11 -11.43
CA SER A 169 5.89 7.58 -12.60
C SER A 169 5.06 7.57 -13.89
N ALA A 170 5.19 8.64 -14.67
CA ALA A 170 4.54 8.80 -15.96
C ALA A 170 5.11 7.80 -16.97
N GLY A 171 4.39 6.71 -17.21
CA GLY A 171 4.52 5.96 -18.45
C GLY A 171 3.88 6.77 -19.59
N THR A 172 4.39 6.62 -20.81
CA THR A 172 3.77 7.21 -22.01
C THR A 172 2.58 6.40 -22.52
N ALA A 173 2.37 5.20 -21.99
CA ALA A 173 1.23 4.35 -22.31
C ALA A 173 -0.07 4.98 -21.78
N LYS A 174 -1.13 4.89 -22.59
CA LYS A 174 -2.46 5.34 -22.18
C LYS A 174 -3.01 4.44 -21.07
N ASP A 175 -3.63 5.06 -20.08
CA ASP A 175 -4.33 4.35 -19.02
C ASP A 175 -5.55 3.60 -19.58
N VAL A 176 -5.76 2.38 -19.10
CA VAL A 176 -6.90 1.53 -19.45
C VAL A 176 -7.83 1.46 -18.25
N VAL A 177 -9.09 1.84 -18.44
CA VAL A 177 -10.10 1.80 -17.37
C VAL A 177 -11.06 0.64 -17.63
N LYS A 178 -11.32 -0.16 -16.60
CA LYS A 178 -12.32 -1.24 -16.60
C LYS A 178 -13.20 -1.11 -15.37
N SER A 179 -14.49 -1.36 -15.52
CA SER A 179 -15.42 -1.50 -14.40
C SER A 179 -15.83 -2.96 -14.24
N GLY A 180 -16.20 -3.34 -13.04
CA GLY A 180 -16.65 -4.69 -12.72
C GLY A 180 -17.38 -4.74 -11.39
N SER A 181 -17.73 -5.95 -10.97
CA SER A 181 -18.28 -6.20 -9.64
C SER A 181 -17.70 -7.49 -9.06
N ALA A 182 -17.49 -7.50 -7.75
CA ALA A 182 -17.00 -8.66 -7.00
C ALA A 182 -17.48 -8.53 -5.56
N GLY A 183 -17.78 -9.66 -4.91
CA GLY A 183 -18.19 -9.68 -3.50
C GLY A 183 -19.37 -8.74 -3.17
N GLY A 184 -20.29 -8.51 -4.11
CA GLY A 184 -21.44 -7.62 -3.92
C GLY A 184 -21.15 -6.12 -4.03
N ARG A 185 -19.93 -5.69 -4.38
CA ARG A 185 -19.63 -4.28 -4.70
C ARG A 185 -19.21 -4.11 -6.14
N SER A 186 -19.58 -2.97 -6.72
CA SER A 186 -19.02 -2.49 -7.98
C SER A 186 -17.65 -1.86 -7.73
N TYR A 187 -16.81 -1.85 -8.76
CA TYR A 187 -15.52 -1.17 -8.72
C TYR A 187 -15.14 -0.63 -10.10
N THR A 188 -14.23 0.33 -10.10
CA THR A 188 -13.48 0.76 -11.28
C THR A 188 -11.99 0.53 -11.07
N ARG A 189 -11.33 -0.05 -12.06
CA ARG A 189 -9.89 -0.29 -12.10
C ARG A 189 -9.26 0.50 -13.24
N LEU A 190 -8.36 1.42 -12.90
CA LEU A 190 -7.44 2.06 -13.83
C LEU A 190 -6.14 1.28 -13.84
N THR A 191 -5.63 0.97 -15.03
CA THR A 191 -4.36 0.25 -15.22
C THR A 191 -3.46 1.06 -16.14
N ARG A 192 -2.24 1.35 -15.71
CA ARG A 192 -1.17 1.91 -16.54
C ARG A 192 -0.19 0.81 -16.92
N PRO A 193 -0.11 0.40 -18.19
CA PRO A 193 0.85 -0.60 -18.63
C PRO A 193 2.30 -0.14 -18.48
N THR A 194 3.21 -1.09 -18.31
CA THR A 194 4.63 -0.91 -18.61
C THR A 194 4.79 -0.73 -20.11
N GLY A 195 5.65 0.20 -20.55
CA GLY A 195 5.87 0.47 -21.98
C GLY A 195 6.46 -0.70 -22.79
N GLY A 196 6.87 -1.80 -22.13
CA GLY A 196 7.53 -2.97 -22.74
C GLY A 196 6.67 -4.23 -22.87
N GLY A 197 5.37 -4.19 -22.55
CA GLY A 197 4.42 -5.26 -22.92
C GLY A 197 4.33 -6.49 -21.99
N GLY A 198 4.76 -6.41 -20.72
CA GLY A 198 4.71 -7.54 -19.77
C GLY A 198 3.71 -7.42 -18.61
N GLY A 199 3.25 -6.20 -18.28
CA GLY A 199 2.16 -5.97 -17.32
C GLY A 199 2.13 -4.54 -16.80
N ALA A 200 1.56 -4.29 -15.62
CA ALA A 200 1.14 -2.95 -15.19
C ALA A 200 2.16 -2.24 -14.29
N ALA A 201 2.53 -1.00 -14.62
CA ALA A 201 3.30 -0.12 -13.76
C ALA A 201 2.45 0.42 -12.59
N LEU A 202 1.15 0.64 -12.84
CA LEU A 202 0.18 1.09 -11.85
C LEU A 202 -1.15 0.37 -12.04
N GLU A 203 -1.78 -0.05 -10.94
CA GLU A 203 -3.22 -0.30 -10.87
C GLU A 203 -3.85 0.56 -9.78
N TYR A 204 -4.98 1.20 -10.07
CA TYR A 204 -5.79 1.91 -9.08
C TYR A 204 -7.22 1.37 -9.11
N TRP A 205 -7.65 0.81 -7.98
CA TRP A 205 -8.96 0.25 -7.75
C TRP A 205 -9.77 1.19 -6.86
N ARG A 206 -10.85 1.74 -7.40
CA ARG A 206 -11.87 2.48 -6.65
C ARG A 206 -13.09 1.59 -6.42
N ILE A 207 -13.48 1.37 -5.18
CA ILE A 207 -14.51 0.41 -4.80
C ILE A 207 -15.74 1.14 -4.25
N ASP A 208 -16.88 0.88 -4.87
CA ASP A 208 -18.11 1.61 -4.60
C ASP A 208 -18.68 1.25 -3.23
N GLY A 209 -18.96 2.29 -2.44
CA GLY A 209 -19.49 2.27 -1.08
C GLY A 209 -18.56 1.71 -0.02
N LEU A 210 -17.30 1.37 -0.34
CA LEU A 210 -16.37 0.81 0.64
C LEU A 210 -15.92 1.92 1.59
N GLY A 211 -16.01 1.67 2.90
CA GLY A 211 -15.58 2.59 3.94
C GLY A 211 -14.08 2.54 4.21
N HIS A 212 -13.65 2.98 5.40
CA HIS A 212 -12.26 2.84 5.85
C HIS A 212 -11.97 1.41 6.32
N ALA A 213 -11.92 0.49 5.37
CA ALA A 213 -11.75 -0.94 5.63
C ALA A 213 -11.04 -1.63 4.46
N TRP A 214 -10.33 -2.72 4.76
CA TRP A 214 -9.74 -3.62 3.78
C TRP A 214 -10.82 -4.32 2.96
N SER A 215 -10.75 -4.23 1.64
CA SER A 215 -11.74 -4.84 0.74
C SER A 215 -11.61 -6.36 0.63
N GLY A 216 -12.74 -7.06 0.67
CA GLY A 216 -12.84 -8.52 0.50
C GLY A 216 -12.07 -9.31 1.57
N GLY A 217 -11.90 -8.73 2.76
CA GLY A 217 -11.19 -9.35 3.89
C GLY A 217 -12.09 -10.23 4.76
N ASP A 218 -11.60 -10.62 5.94
CA ASP A 218 -12.37 -11.32 6.96
C ASP A 218 -12.99 -10.33 7.96
N ALA A 219 -14.30 -10.44 8.22
CA ALA A 219 -15.00 -9.60 9.18
C ALA A 219 -14.57 -9.82 10.64
N ALA A 220 -13.83 -10.90 10.93
CA ALA A 220 -13.25 -11.13 12.25
C ALA A 220 -12.06 -10.20 12.57
N GLY A 221 -11.41 -9.61 11.55
CA GLY A 221 -10.38 -8.59 11.73
C GLY A 221 -11.00 -7.19 11.76
N SER A 222 -10.44 -6.29 12.57
CA SER A 222 -10.90 -4.90 12.58
C SER A 222 -10.57 -4.20 11.25
N HIS A 223 -11.35 -3.17 10.90
CA HIS A 223 -11.21 -2.42 9.65
C HIS A 223 -11.14 -3.31 8.40
N SER A 224 -12.00 -4.31 8.35
CA SER A 224 -12.10 -5.26 7.24
C SER A 224 -13.55 -5.37 6.78
N ASP A 225 -13.78 -5.36 5.48
CA ASP A 225 -15.10 -5.53 4.86
C ASP A 225 -15.06 -6.79 3.99
N PRO A 226 -15.90 -7.79 4.25
CA PRO A 226 -15.93 -9.02 3.44
C PRO A 226 -16.52 -8.82 2.05
N ALA A 227 -17.20 -7.69 1.81
CA ALA A 227 -17.74 -7.35 0.50
C ALA A 227 -16.67 -6.67 -0.38
N GLY A 228 -16.87 -6.76 -1.69
CA GLY A 228 -15.98 -6.18 -2.70
C GLY A 228 -14.93 -7.13 -3.25
N PRO A 229 -14.07 -6.64 -4.16
CA PRO A 229 -12.89 -7.35 -4.62
C PRO A 229 -11.98 -7.76 -3.45
N ASP A 230 -11.38 -8.95 -3.55
CA ASP A 230 -10.36 -9.42 -2.59
C ASP A 230 -9.05 -8.64 -2.81
N ALA A 231 -8.83 -7.60 -2.01
CA ALA A 231 -7.66 -6.73 -2.15
C ALA A 231 -6.35 -7.51 -1.93
N SER A 232 -6.34 -8.50 -1.04
CA SER A 232 -5.14 -9.30 -0.78
C SER A 232 -4.77 -10.16 -1.99
N ARG A 233 -5.76 -10.81 -2.61
CA ARG A 233 -5.55 -11.62 -3.82
C ARG A 233 -5.17 -10.77 -5.02
N GLU A 234 -5.78 -9.59 -5.19
CA GLU A 234 -5.43 -8.67 -6.28
C GLU A 234 -4.04 -8.06 -6.11
N MET A 235 -3.64 -7.70 -4.89
CA MET A 235 -2.27 -7.28 -4.60
C MET A 235 -1.27 -8.40 -4.87
N LEU A 236 -1.55 -9.63 -4.43
CA LEU A 236 -0.66 -10.76 -4.66
C LEU A 236 -0.53 -11.10 -6.15
N ARG A 237 -1.63 -11.09 -6.91
CA ARG A 237 -1.60 -11.20 -8.38
C ARG A 237 -0.68 -10.14 -8.96
N PHE A 238 -0.92 -8.87 -8.62
CA PHE A 238 -0.14 -7.77 -9.15
C PHE A 238 1.34 -7.92 -8.82
N PHE A 239 1.69 -8.29 -7.58
CA PHE A 239 3.08 -8.49 -7.15
C PHE A 239 3.79 -9.61 -7.91
N LEU A 240 3.11 -10.74 -8.14
CA LEU A 240 3.71 -11.93 -8.75
C LEU A 240 3.65 -11.95 -10.28
N GLU A 241 3.01 -10.96 -10.92
CA GLU A 241 3.09 -10.81 -12.37
C GLU A 241 4.56 -10.69 -12.81
N ASN A 242 5.00 -11.58 -13.71
CA ASN A 242 6.37 -11.61 -14.22
C ASN A 242 6.68 -10.33 -14.99
N HIS A 243 7.64 -9.55 -14.50
CA HIS A 243 8.30 -8.50 -15.26
C HIS A 243 9.77 -8.88 -15.32
N GLY A 244 10.26 -9.21 -16.51
CA GLY A 244 11.71 -9.29 -16.70
C GLY A 244 12.30 -7.94 -16.33
N ARG A 245 13.06 -7.86 -15.23
CA ARG A 245 13.99 -6.75 -15.03
C ARG A 245 15.04 -6.92 -16.14
N SER A 246 14.97 -6.05 -17.14
CA SER A 246 16.00 -5.93 -18.18
C SER A 246 17.29 -5.36 -17.61
#